data_AF-A0A349YSU4-F1
#
_entry.id   AF-A0A349YSU4-F1
#
_cell.length_a   1.000
_cell.length_b   1.000
_cell.length_c   1.000
_cell.angle_alpha   90.00
_cell.angle_beta   90.00
_cell.angle_gamma   90.00
#
_symmetry.space_group_name_H-M   'P 1'
#
loop_
_entity.id
_entity.type
_entity.pdbx_description
1 polymer ?
#
loop_
_entity_poly.entity_id
_entity_poly.type
_entity_poly.pdbx_seq_one_letter_code
_entity_poly.pdbx_strand_id
1 'polypeptide(L)'
;MAFTNTTQIKAYLIKHMETAVKQAQKKAYNVISTFLKKYYSEFSPSMYERTYQLLSSLVESQIISTGNGYQAEIYFDASRLDYSMKLVNGKPIPNRGWSAEKTLNAAMTGSHGGYVAGTAIWDESESVLNSDMINILKQSLVAAGIPVK
;
A
#
# COMPACT_ATOMS: atom_id res chain seq x y z
N MET A 1 3.88 -29.49 20.61
CA MET A 1 3.33 -28.40 21.45
C MET A 1 2.09 -28.95 22.12
N ALA A 2 2.00 -28.92 23.45
CA ALA A 2 0.85 -29.46 24.18
C ALA A 2 0.13 -28.31 24.88
N PHE A 3 -1.14 -28.12 24.57
CA PHE A 3 -2.03 -27.15 25.22
C PHE A 3 -3.00 -27.92 26.12
N THR A 4 -3.25 -27.42 27.32
CA THR A 4 -4.14 -28.07 28.30
C THR A 4 -5.53 -27.46 28.35
N ASN A 5 -5.74 -26.29 27.72
CA ASN A 5 -7.04 -25.63 27.60
C ASN A 5 -7.09 -24.62 26.43
N THR A 6 -8.28 -24.15 26.12
CA THR A 6 -8.54 -23.17 25.05
C THR A 6 -7.92 -21.80 25.31
N THR A 7 -7.75 -21.40 26.58
CA THR A 7 -7.08 -20.14 26.95
C THR A 7 -5.63 -20.13 26.49
N GLN A 8 -4.91 -21.24 26.68
CA GLN A 8 -3.53 -21.38 26.21
C GLN A 8 -3.44 -21.37 24.67
N ILE A 9 -4.39 -22.03 23.99
CA ILE A 9 -4.47 -22.00 22.52
C ILE A 9 -4.68 -20.56 22.03
N LYS A 10 -5.64 -19.84 22.61
CA LYS A 10 -5.97 -18.46 22.22
C LYS A 10 -4.79 -17.52 22.46
N ALA A 11 -4.15 -17.59 23.62
CA ALA A 11 -2.99 -16.78 23.95
C ALA A 11 -1.82 -17.04 22.99
N TYR A 12 -1.59 -18.31 22.64
CA TYR A 12 -0.59 -18.69 21.65
C TYR A 12 -0.91 -18.10 20.27
N LEU A 13 -2.12 -18.32 19.77
CA LEU A 13 -2.53 -17.81 18.45
C LEU A 13 -2.43 -16.28 18.36
N ILE A 14 -2.96 -15.54 19.34
CA ILE A 14 -2.91 -14.08 19.35
C ILE A 14 -1.45 -13.60 19.27
N LYS A 15 -0.57 -14.11 20.15
CA LYS A 15 0.84 -13.70 20.18
C LYS A 15 1.53 -13.87 18.81
N HIS A 16 1.23 -14.95 18.11
CA HIS A 16 1.88 -15.27 16.84
C HIS A 16 1.18 -14.60 15.63
N MET A 17 -0.11 -14.27 15.73
CA MET A 17 -0.86 -13.56 14.70
C MET A 17 -0.31 -12.15 14.43
N GLU A 18 0.20 -11.44 15.45
CA GLU A 18 0.82 -10.12 15.24
C GLU A 18 2.00 -10.19 14.26
N THR A 19 2.86 -11.19 14.46
CA THR A 19 4.01 -11.43 13.60
C THR A 19 3.57 -11.82 12.19
N ALA A 20 2.55 -12.68 12.08
CA ALA A 20 2.00 -13.09 10.80
C ALA A 20 1.39 -11.90 10.02
N VAL A 21 0.61 -11.04 10.69
CA VAL A 21 0.03 -9.83 10.09
C VAL A 21 1.12 -8.86 9.66
N LYS A 22 2.16 -8.65 10.47
CA LYS A 22 3.32 -7.83 10.09
C LYS A 22 4.00 -8.33 8.81
N GLN A 23 4.23 -9.63 8.72
CA GLN A 23 4.87 -10.23 7.55
C GLN A 23 3.97 -10.16 6.32
N ALA A 24 2.67 -10.40 6.48
CA ALA A 24 1.68 -10.30 5.41
C ALA A 24 1.57 -8.87 4.88
N GLN A 25 1.47 -7.87 5.78
CA GLN A 25 1.52 -6.44 5.43
C GLN A 25 2.78 -6.12 4.65
N LYS A 26 3.96 -6.57 5.12
CA LYS A 26 5.21 -6.27 4.43
C LYS A 26 5.26 -6.83 3.01
N LYS A 27 4.79 -8.06 2.82
CA LYS A 27 4.71 -8.69 1.50
C LYS A 27 3.75 -7.94 0.58
N ALA A 28 2.55 -7.60 1.07
CA ALA A 28 1.57 -6.83 0.30
C ALA A 28 2.10 -5.43 -0.08
N TYR A 29 2.77 -4.75 0.87
CA TYR A 29 3.41 -3.46 0.60
C TYR A 29 4.45 -3.57 -0.51
N ASN A 30 5.27 -4.61 -0.50
CA ASN A 30 6.29 -4.81 -1.53
C ASN A 30 5.68 -5.04 -2.91
N VAL A 31 4.53 -5.73 -3.00
CA VAL A 31 3.79 -5.89 -4.26
C VAL A 31 3.34 -4.50 -4.77
N ILE A 32 2.61 -3.73 -3.96
CA ILE A 32 2.14 -2.39 -4.36
C ILE A 32 3.33 -1.47 -4.71
N SER A 33 4.39 -1.49 -3.91
CA SER A 33 5.62 -0.72 -4.14
C SER A 33 6.29 -1.07 -5.48
N THR A 34 6.21 -2.33 -5.92
CA THR A 34 6.76 -2.76 -7.22
C THR A 34 6.03 -2.08 -8.38
N PHE A 35 4.69 -2.09 -8.37
CA PHE A 35 3.89 -1.40 -9.39
C PHE A 35 4.04 0.12 -9.33
N LEU A 36 4.13 0.69 -8.12
CA LEU A 36 4.41 2.11 -7.94
C LEU A 36 5.77 2.50 -8.55
N LYS A 37 6.83 1.72 -8.33
CA LYS A 37 8.14 1.97 -8.93
C LYS A 37 8.12 1.81 -10.45
N LYS A 38 7.41 0.80 -10.96
CA LYS A 38 7.21 0.57 -12.39
C LYS A 38 6.56 1.79 -13.04
N TYR A 39 5.44 2.27 -12.50
CA TYR A 39 4.78 3.50 -12.93
C TYR A 39 5.76 4.69 -13.01
N TYR A 40 6.58 4.89 -11.99
CA TYR A 40 7.57 5.98 -12.01
C TYR A 40 8.68 5.82 -13.05
N SER A 41 9.02 4.59 -13.42
CA SER A 41 10.07 4.28 -14.41
C SER A 41 9.61 4.44 -15.87
N GLU A 42 8.30 4.35 -16.11
CA GLU A 42 7.71 4.33 -17.46
C GLU A 42 7.60 5.72 -18.10
N PHE A 43 7.60 6.77 -17.27
CA PHE A 43 7.40 8.14 -17.74
C PHE A 43 8.51 9.04 -17.20
N SER A 44 8.88 10.07 -17.95
CA SER A 44 9.75 11.17 -17.50
C SER A 44 9.14 12.49 -17.97
N PRO A 45 8.63 13.34 -17.08
CA PRO A 45 7.97 14.58 -17.49
C PRO A 45 8.99 15.60 -18.02
N SER A 46 8.67 16.23 -19.15
CA SER A 46 9.45 17.35 -19.69
C SER A 46 8.92 18.72 -19.23
N MET A 47 7.64 18.80 -18.86
CA MET A 47 6.95 20.07 -18.56
C MET A 47 6.97 20.48 -17.08
N TYR A 48 7.37 19.59 -16.18
CA TYR A 48 7.38 19.85 -14.74
C TYR A 48 8.44 19.03 -14.01
N GLU A 49 8.87 19.54 -12.87
CA GLU A 49 9.75 18.81 -11.95
C GLU A 49 8.97 17.78 -11.15
N ARG A 50 9.46 16.53 -11.16
CA ARG A 50 8.82 15.43 -10.45
C ARG A 50 9.08 15.53 -8.95
N THR A 51 8.00 15.67 -8.17
CA THR A 51 8.08 15.84 -6.71
C THR A 51 8.20 14.54 -5.91
N TYR A 52 7.97 13.38 -6.54
CA TYR A 52 7.94 12.05 -5.88
C TYR A 52 6.98 11.93 -4.69
N GLN A 53 6.02 12.85 -4.55
CA GLN A 53 5.06 12.84 -3.44
C GLN A 53 4.21 11.56 -3.41
N LEU A 54 3.66 11.15 -4.56
CA LEU A 54 2.94 9.87 -4.68
C LEU A 54 3.81 8.67 -4.26
N LEU A 55 5.08 8.62 -4.68
CA LEU A 55 6.03 7.59 -4.24
C LEU A 55 6.15 7.54 -2.71
N SER A 56 6.28 8.70 -2.07
CA SER A 56 6.42 8.83 -0.62
C SER A 56 5.11 8.69 0.17
N SER A 57 3.98 8.63 -0.52
CA SER A 57 2.65 8.54 0.09
C SER A 57 2.19 7.12 0.38
N LEU A 58 2.86 6.09 -0.15
CA LEU A 58 2.54 4.70 0.18
C LEU A 58 2.99 4.38 1.62
N VAL A 59 2.04 4.08 2.50
CA VAL A 59 2.24 3.89 3.94
C VAL A 59 1.87 2.48 4.38
N GLU A 60 2.71 1.89 5.24
CA GLU A 60 2.36 0.75 6.09
C GLU A 60 1.77 1.31 7.39
N SER A 61 0.52 1.01 7.72
CA SER A 61 -0.09 1.44 8.98
C SER A 61 0.60 0.77 10.17
N GLN A 62 0.35 1.31 11.37
CA GLN A 62 0.58 0.55 12.60
C GLN A 62 -0.30 -0.70 12.63
N ILE A 63 0.20 -1.76 13.28
CA ILE A 63 -0.55 -2.98 13.51
C ILE A 63 -1.37 -2.79 14.79
N ILE A 64 -2.67 -3.02 14.71
CA ILE A 64 -3.62 -2.76 15.79
C ILE A 64 -4.24 -4.08 16.24
N SER A 65 -4.35 -4.30 17.55
CA SER A 65 -5.07 -5.45 18.11
C SER A 65 -6.59 -5.25 17.98
N THR A 66 -7.30 -6.28 17.52
CA THR A 66 -8.76 -6.28 17.38
C THR A 66 -9.46 -7.04 18.53
N GLY A 67 -8.72 -7.43 19.57
CA GLY A 67 -9.19 -8.25 20.69
C GLY A 67 -9.24 -9.76 20.39
N ASN A 68 -9.44 -10.14 19.13
CA ASN A 68 -9.39 -11.53 18.64
C ASN A 68 -8.31 -11.78 17.58
N GLY A 69 -7.49 -10.77 17.28
CA GLY A 69 -6.45 -10.84 16.26
C GLY A 69 -5.77 -9.50 16.11
N TYR A 70 -5.22 -9.27 14.92
CA TYR A 70 -4.51 -8.05 14.56
C TYR A 70 -4.93 -7.61 13.17
N GLN A 71 -4.93 -6.30 12.95
CA GLN A 71 -5.21 -5.69 11.66
C GLN A 71 -4.09 -4.72 11.28
N ALA A 72 -3.88 -4.58 9.97
CA ALA A 72 -2.95 -3.65 9.40
C ALA A 72 -3.46 -3.23 8.01
N GLU A 73 -3.13 -2.01 7.63
CA GLU A 73 -3.56 -1.38 6.38
C GLU A 73 -2.33 -0.96 5.58
N ILE A 74 -2.52 -0.89 4.26
CA ILE A 74 -1.59 -0.27 3.34
C ILE A 74 -2.41 0.70 2.50
N TYR A 75 -2.00 1.96 2.48
CA TYR A 75 -2.76 3.01 1.81
C TYR A 75 -1.84 4.09 1.28
N PHE A 76 -2.37 4.89 0.35
CA PHE A 76 -1.74 6.13 -0.08
C PHE A 76 -2.26 7.28 0.79
N ASP A 77 -1.35 7.91 1.53
CA ASP A 77 -1.65 9.04 2.40
C ASP A 77 -1.87 10.31 1.57
N ALA A 78 -3.14 10.59 1.27
CA ALA A 78 -3.55 11.75 0.48
C ALA A 78 -3.10 13.09 1.08
N SER A 79 -2.87 13.16 2.39
CA SER A 79 -2.37 14.39 3.04
C SER A 79 -0.94 14.76 2.62
N ARG A 80 -0.19 13.79 2.07
CA ARG A 80 1.16 13.98 1.53
C ARG A 80 1.17 14.42 0.07
N LEU A 81 0.00 14.64 -0.54
CA LEU A 81 -0.15 14.98 -1.95
C LEU A 81 -0.62 16.42 -2.12
N ASP A 82 0.32 17.29 -2.47
CA ASP A 82 0.11 18.64 -2.93
C ASP A 82 0.60 18.76 -4.38
N TYR A 83 -0.34 18.59 -5.31
CA TYR A 83 -0.17 18.81 -6.75
C TYR A 83 -0.77 20.13 -7.21
N SER A 84 -0.96 21.08 -6.29
CA SER A 84 -1.33 22.44 -6.67
C SER A 84 -0.16 23.10 -7.41
N MET A 85 -0.44 23.63 -8.59
CA MET A 85 0.47 24.51 -9.31
C MET A 85 0.54 25.82 -8.53
N LYS A 86 1.62 26.03 -7.80
CA LYS A 86 1.80 27.27 -7.03
C LYS A 86 2.17 28.45 -7.92
N LEU A 87 2.87 28.19 -9.02
CA LEU A 87 3.37 29.19 -9.97
C LEU A 87 3.13 28.75 -11.42
N VAL A 88 2.82 29.70 -12.30
CA VAL A 88 2.90 29.55 -13.76
C VAL A 88 3.61 30.79 -14.32
N ASN A 89 4.71 30.60 -15.04
CA ASN A 89 5.57 31.69 -15.55
C ASN A 89 5.94 32.71 -14.46
N GLY A 90 6.29 32.23 -13.26
CA GLY A 90 6.67 33.06 -12.11
C GLY A 90 5.51 33.81 -11.42
N LYS A 91 4.27 33.65 -11.88
CA LYS A 91 3.09 34.26 -11.25
C LYS A 91 2.36 33.25 -10.37
N PRO A 92 2.00 33.60 -9.12
CA PRO A 92 1.14 32.77 -8.28
C PRO A 92 -0.18 32.48 -8.96
N ILE A 93 -0.53 31.20 -9.07
CA ILE A 93 -1.87 30.80 -9.50
C ILE A 93 -2.45 29.85 -8.44
N PRO A 94 -3.05 30.36 -7.37
CA PRO A 94 -3.70 29.50 -6.38
C PRO A 94 -4.80 28.67 -7.06
N ASN A 95 -5.01 27.44 -6.56
CA ASN A 95 -6.08 26.53 -6.99
C ASN A 95 -5.97 26.03 -8.45
N ARG A 96 -4.79 26.06 -9.07
CA ARG A 96 -4.52 25.27 -10.28
C ARG A 96 -3.75 24.01 -9.93
N GLY A 97 -3.79 23.01 -10.81
CA GLY A 97 -3.20 21.69 -10.57
C GLY A 97 -4.24 20.62 -10.28
N TRP A 98 -3.78 19.45 -9.84
CA TRP A 98 -4.66 18.31 -9.54
C TRP A 98 -4.85 18.18 -8.03
N SER A 99 -6.06 17.80 -7.61
CA SER A 99 -6.28 17.40 -6.22
C SER A 99 -5.57 16.07 -5.93
N ALA A 100 -5.30 15.80 -4.65
CA ALA A 100 -4.79 14.50 -4.20
C ALA A 100 -5.64 13.34 -4.74
N GLU A 101 -6.96 13.45 -4.59
CA GLU A 101 -7.93 12.47 -5.08
C GLU A 101 -7.82 12.26 -6.58
N LYS A 102 -7.77 13.33 -7.38
CA LYS A 102 -7.68 13.22 -8.84
C LYS A 102 -6.37 12.56 -9.25
N THR A 103 -5.27 12.91 -8.60
CA THR A 103 -3.95 12.31 -8.84
C THR A 103 -3.94 10.84 -8.49
N LEU A 104 -4.52 10.46 -7.34
CA LEU A 104 -4.66 9.06 -6.94
C LEU A 104 -5.51 8.30 -7.94
N ASN A 105 -6.72 8.76 -8.26
CA ASN A 105 -7.61 8.07 -9.19
C ASN A 105 -6.93 7.80 -10.54
N ALA A 106 -6.24 8.79 -11.13
CA ALA A 106 -5.53 8.56 -12.38
C ALA A 106 -4.37 7.57 -12.22
N ALA A 107 -3.54 7.71 -11.20
CA ALA A 107 -2.38 6.84 -11.02
C ALA A 107 -2.79 5.40 -10.65
N MET A 108 -3.84 5.23 -9.85
CA MET A 108 -4.36 3.93 -9.43
C MET A 108 -4.91 3.13 -10.62
N THR A 109 -5.47 3.83 -11.62
CA THR A 109 -6.10 3.25 -12.83
C THR A 109 -5.21 3.32 -14.08
N GLY A 110 -3.93 3.67 -13.94
CA GLY A 110 -2.95 3.52 -15.02
C GLY A 110 -2.80 4.74 -15.91
N SER A 111 -2.85 5.93 -15.32
CA SER A 111 -2.66 7.18 -16.06
C SER A 111 -1.67 8.14 -15.40
N HIS A 112 -0.71 8.59 -16.18
CA HIS A 112 0.15 9.74 -15.86
C HIS A 112 -0.61 11.04 -16.09
N GLY A 113 -1.31 11.48 -15.04
CA GLY A 113 -2.00 12.76 -15.01
C GLY A 113 -3.17 12.86 -16.00
N GLY A 114 -3.80 11.75 -16.39
CA GLY A 114 -4.96 11.73 -17.27
C GLY A 114 -4.67 11.81 -18.76
N TYR A 115 -3.39 11.88 -19.17
CA TYR A 115 -3.01 12.15 -20.56
C TYR A 115 -2.20 11.02 -21.21
N VAL A 116 -1.46 10.27 -20.41
CA VAL A 116 -0.57 9.21 -20.89
C VAL A 116 -0.91 7.94 -20.12
N ALA A 117 -1.06 6.82 -20.82
CA ALA A 117 -1.26 5.52 -20.21
C ALA A 117 0.01 5.08 -19.46
N GLY A 118 -0.14 4.35 -18.38
CA GLY A 118 0.94 3.77 -17.60
C GLY A 118 0.43 2.61 -16.75
N THR A 119 1.32 2.06 -15.92
CA THR A 119 0.95 1.00 -14.96
C THR A 119 -0.18 1.44 -14.03
N ALA A 120 -1.25 0.65 -13.94
CA ALA A 120 -2.34 0.88 -13.00
C ALA A 120 -1.92 0.41 -11.61
N ILE A 121 -1.40 1.33 -10.80
CA ILE A 121 -0.70 1.02 -9.55
C ILE A 121 -1.57 0.16 -8.62
N TRP A 122 -2.84 0.55 -8.44
CA TRP A 122 -3.74 -0.19 -7.56
C TRP A 122 -4.33 -1.38 -8.28
N ASP A 123 -4.96 -1.20 -9.43
CA ASP A 123 -5.73 -2.26 -10.08
C ASP A 123 -4.86 -3.49 -10.39
N GLU A 124 -3.62 -3.29 -10.87
CA GLU A 124 -2.70 -4.40 -11.15
C GLU A 124 -2.16 -5.04 -9.86
N SER A 125 -1.82 -4.24 -8.84
CA SER A 125 -1.30 -4.79 -7.58
C SER A 125 -2.38 -5.50 -6.78
N GLU A 126 -3.60 -4.97 -6.77
CA GLU A 126 -4.78 -5.57 -6.16
C GLU A 126 -5.15 -6.87 -6.86
N SER A 127 -5.06 -6.94 -8.20
CA SER A 127 -5.27 -8.20 -8.93
C SER A 127 -4.29 -9.30 -8.48
N VAL A 128 -3.00 -8.96 -8.35
CA VAL A 128 -1.98 -9.90 -7.83
C VAL A 128 -2.31 -10.30 -6.40
N LEU A 129 -2.63 -9.34 -5.52
CA LEU A 129 -2.94 -9.61 -4.13
C LEU A 129 -4.21 -10.44 -3.98
N ASN A 130 -5.28 -10.16 -4.70
CA ASN A 130 -6.51 -10.95 -4.68
C ASN A 130 -6.25 -12.42 -5.04
N SER A 131 -5.31 -12.67 -5.95
CA SER A 131 -4.94 -14.04 -6.34
C SER A 131 -4.08 -14.79 -5.31
N ASP A 132 -3.27 -14.08 -4.52
CA ASP A 132 -2.22 -14.71 -3.69
C ASP A 132 -2.28 -14.37 -2.19
N MET A 133 -3.12 -13.41 -1.76
CA MET A 133 -3.10 -12.90 -0.38
C MET A 133 -3.43 -13.96 0.66
N ILE A 134 -4.29 -14.93 0.32
CA ILE A 134 -4.59 -16.08 1.19
C ILE A 134 -3.32 -16.92 1.40
N ASN A 135 -2.53 -17.17 0.34
CA ASN A 135 -1.28 -17.92 0.45
C ASN A 135 -0.23 -17.13 1.22
N ILE A 136 -0.12 -15.82 0.96
CA ILE A 136 0.74 -14.90 1.71
C ILE A 136 0.44 -15.00 3.20
N LEU A 137 -0.84 -14.92 3.59
CA LEU A 137 -1.26 -15.02 4.98
C LEU A 137 -0.97 -16.39 5.57
N LYS A 138 -1.28 -17.48 4.86
CA LYS A 138 -0.97 -18.85 5.31
C LYS A 138 0.53 -19.04 5.56
N GLN A 139 1.37 -18.63 4.62
CA GLN A 139 2.82 -18.71 4.76
C GLN A 139 3.33 -17.86 5.93
N SER A 140 2.77 -16.67 6.13
CA SER A 140 3.12 -15.81 7.26
C SER A 140 2.68 -16.41 8.60
N LEU A 141 1.52 -17.08 8.67
CA LEU A 141 1.08 -17.82 9.86
C LEU A 141 2.02 -18.98 10.17
N VAL A 142 2.40 -19.77 9.16
CA VAL A 142 3.36 -20.88 9.30
C VAL A 142 4.72 -20.38 9.74
N ALA A 143 5.24 -19.32 9.11
CA ALA A 143 6.51 -18.70 9.48
C ALA A 143 6.49 -18.10 10.89
N ALA A 144 5.33 -17.62 11.34
CA ALA A 144 5.11 -17.18 12.71
C ALA A 144 4.98 -18.34 13.70
N GLY A 145 4.93 -19.61 13.26
CA GLY A 145 4.85 -20.79 14.13
C GLY A 145 3.45 -21.35 14.32
N ILE A 146 2.44 -20.80 13.65
CA ILE A 146 1.08 -21.35 13.64
C ILE A 146 0.99 -22.38 12.51
N PRO A 147 0.88 -23.69 12.81
CA PRO A 147 0.86 -24.73 11.77
C PRO A 147 -0.51 -24.75 11.09
N VAL A 148 -0.62 -24.02 9.98
CA VAL A 148 -1.78 -24.07 9.07
C VAL A 148 -1.50 -25.10 7.99
N LYS A 149 -2.47 -25.99 7.73
CA LYS A 149 -2.41 -26.98 6.65
C LYS A 149 -3.13 -26.48 5.40
#